data_AF-A0A3D4Q9T3-F1
#
_entry.id   AF-A0A3D4Q9T3-F1
#
_cell.length_a   1.000
_cell.length_b   1.000
_cell.length_c   1.000
_cell.angle_alpha   90.00
_cell.angle_beta   90.00
_cell.angle_gamma   90.00
#
_symmetry.space_group_name_H-M   'P 1'
#
loop_
_entity.id
_entity.type
_entity.pdbx_description
1 polymer ?
#
loop_
_entity_poly.entity_id
_entity_poly.type
_entity_poly.pdbx_seq_one_letter_code
_entity_poly.pdbx_strand_id
1 'polypeptide(L)'
;MSFTGEYHHNLDAKGRLIIPARFRDQLGDEFTVTRSLDGCLAMYASKEWQELEEKLNALPMTNEKARSLKRFLLGSAVSCELDKQGRILLP
;
A
#
# COMPACT_ATOMS: atom_id res chain seq x y z
N MET A 1 9.11 -13.01 6.60
CA MET A 1 7.88 -13.12 7.42
C MET A 1 6.71 -12.67 6.55
N SER A 2 5.48 -13.10 6.85
CA SER A 2 4.31 -12.80 6.02
C SER A 2 3.30 -11.93 6.77
N PHE A 3 2.65 -11.00 6.07
CA PHE A 3 1.51 -10.24 6.60
C PHE A 3 0.24 -11.12 6.61
N THR A 4 0.01 -11.90 7.67
CA THR A 4 -1.07 -12.91 7.70
C THR A 4 -1.96 -12.81 8.93
N GLY A 5 -3.23 -12.48 8.74
CA GLY A 5 -4.29 -12.51 9.75
C GLY A 5 -5.30 -11.39 9.54
N GLU A 6 -6.42 -11.45 10.24
CA GLU A 6 -7.55 -10.55 10.08
C GLU A 6 -7.72 -9.66 11.30
N TYR A 7 -7.98 -8.38 11.07
CA TYR A 7 -8.13 -7.38 12.13
C TYR A 7 -9.28 -6.43 11.82
N HIS A 8 -10.04 -6.10 12.85
CA HIS A 8 -11.11 -5.13 12.79
C HIS A 8 -10.70 -3.87 13.55
N HIS A 9 -10.65 -2.74 12.85
CA HIS A 9 -10.30 -1.44 13.41
C HIS A 9 -11.26 -0.38 12.88
N ASN A 10 -11.57 0.58 13.74
CA ASN A 10 -12.33 1.76 13.35
C ASN A 10 -11.37 2.87 12.91
N LEU A 11 -11.83 3.73 12.01
CA LEU A 11 -11.17 4.99 11.72
C LEU A 11 -11.43 5.98 12.85
N ASP A 12 -10.40 6.75 13.20
CA ASP A 12 -10.60 7.87 14.10
C ASP A 12 -11.24 9.07 13.39
N ALA A 13 -11.57 10.11 14.15
CA ALA A 13 -12.22 11.32 13.63
C ALA A 13 -11.40 12.09 12.57
N LYS A 14 -10.12 11.75 12.39
CA LYS A 14 -9.23 12.34 11.38
C LYS A 14 -8.94 11.40 10.22
N GLY A 15 -9.66 10.27 10.11
CA GLY A 15 -9.45 9.28 9.07
C GLY A 15 -8.20 8.43 9.26
N ARG A 16 -7.68 8.31 10.49
CA ARG A 16 -6.51 7.47 10.77
C ARG A 16 -6.92 6.06 11.19
N LEU A 17 -6.14 5.08 10.75
CA LEU A 17 -6.29 3.67 11.08
C LEU A 17 -5.12 3.22 11.94
N ILE A 18 -5.37 2.46 13.00
CA ILE A 18 -4.29 1.83 13.77
C ILE A 18 -3.73 0.61 13.03
N ILE A 19 -2.41 0.52 12.90
CA ILE A 19 -1.75 -0.66 12.34
C ILE A 19 -1.42 -1.64 13.48
N PRO A 20 -1.79 -2.93 13.36
CA PRO A 20 -1.44 -3.96 14.33
C PRO A 20 0.06 -3.99 14.64
N ALA A 21 0.42 -4.04 15.92
CA ALA A 21 1.81 -3.91 16.37
C ALA A 21 2.79 -4.84 15.65
N ARG A 22 2.40 -6.10 15.41
CA ARG A 22 3.23 -7.12 14.74
C ARG A 22 3.61 -6.80 13.29
N PHE A 23 2.92 -5.85 12.65
CA PHE A 23 3.17 -5.45 11.27
C PHE A 23 4.06 -4.20 11.18
N ARG A 24 4.21 -3.43 12.27
CA ARG A 24 4.92 -2.15 12.25
C ARG A 24 6.40 -2.34 11.91
N ASP A 25 7.06 -3.27 12.59
CA ASP A 25 8.48 -3.57 12.32
C ASP A 25 8.71 -4.12 10.91
N GLN A 26 7.73 -4.82 10.34
CA GLN A 26 7.81 -5.37 8.98
C GLN A 26 7.55 -4.31 7.90
N LEU A 27 6.76 -3.28 8.19
CA LEU A 27 6.52 -2.15 7.27
C LEU A 27 7.74 -1.24 7.18
N GLY A 28 8.48 -1.10 8.27
CA GLY A 28 9.57 -0.13 8.38
C GLY A 28 9.05 1.30 8.58
N ASP A 29 9.94 2.27 8.38
CA ASP A 29 9.63 3.69 8.60
C ASP A 29 8.71 4.26 7.52
N GLU A 30 8.87 3.78 6.28
CA GLU A 30 8.15 4.25 5.09
C GLU A 30 7.63 3.06 4.27
N PHE A 31 6.40 3.18 3.79
CA PHE A 31 5.70 2.15 3.02
C PHE A 31 4.68 2.76 2.05
N THR A 32 4.23 1.99 1.06
CA THR A 32 3.34 2.51 0.01
C THR A 32 1.91 2.02 0.21
N VAL A 33 0.95 2.94 0.07
CA VAL A 33 -0.48 2.62 -0.04
C VAL A 33 -0.96 2.95 -1.45
N THR A 34 -1.73 2.05 -2.05
CA THR A 34 -2.37 2.25 -3.36
C THR A 34 -3.76 1.65 -3.39
N ARG A 35 -4.59 2.01 -4.37
CA ARG A 35 -5.81 1.26 -4.67
C ARG A 35 -5.49 -0.13 -5.20
N SER A 36 -6.26 -1.12 -4.75
CA SER A 36 -6.27 -2.50 -5.27
C SER A 36 -7.36 -2.67 -6.32
N LEU A 37 -7.28 -3.76 -7.09
CA LEU A 37 -8.29 -4.16 -8.07
C LEU A 37 -9.60 -4.60 -7.43
N ASP A 38 -9.59 -4.97 -6.15
CA ASP A 38 -10.76 -5.44 -5.40
C ASP A 38 -11.58 -4.29 -4.77
N GLY A 39 -11.29 -3.04 -5.14
CA GLY A 39 -12.00 -1.87 -4.60
C GLY A 39 -11.62 -1.52 -3.16
N CYS A 40 -10.41 -1.91 -2.73
CA CYS A 40 -9.86 -1.60 -1.41
C CYS A 40 -8.51 -0.88 -1.52
N LEU A 41 -7.92 -0.52 -0.38
CA LEU A 41 -6.53 -0.08 -0.31
C LEU A 41 -5.62 -1.28 -0.07
N ALA A 42 -4.51 -1.33 -0.79
CA ALA A 42 -3.41 -2.25 -0.57
C ALA A 42 -2.22 -1.48 -0.01
N MET A 43 -1.50 -2.12 0.91
CA MET A 43 -0.32 -1.56 1.56
C MET A 43 0.86 -2.50 1.34
N TYR A 44 2.00 -1.96 0.97
CA TYR A 44 3.22 -2.69 0.67
C TYR A 44 4.39 -2.07 1.42
N ALA A 45 5.20 -2.90 2.08
CA ALA A 45 6.52 -2.43 2.53
C ALA A 45 7.37 -2.04 1.31
N SER A 46 8.35 -1.16 1.54
CA SER A 46 9.09 -0.49 0.46
C SER A 46 9.75 -1.46 -0.54
N LYS A 47 10.28 -2.58 -0.05
CA LYS A 47 10.93 -3.59 -0.91
C LYS A 47 9.93 -4.25 -1.86
N GLU A 48 8.81 -4.74 -1.33
CA GLU A 48 7.77 -5.41 -2.10
C GLU A 48 7.11 -4.46 -3.11
N TRP A 49 6.97 -3.18 -2.73
CA TRP A 49 6.51 -2.15 -3.65
C TRP A 49 7.46 -1.96 -4.83
N GLN A 50 8.77 -1.85 -4.58
CA GLN A 50 9.78 -1.73 -5.64
C GLN A 50 9.73 -2.91 -6.61
N GLU A 51 9.64 -4.15 -6.10
CA GLU A 51 9.52 -5.35 -6.94
C GLU A 51 8.23 -5.35 -7.78
N LEU A 52 7.12 -4.84 -7.25
CA LEU A 52 5.86 -4.70 -8.00
C LEU A 52 5.98 -3.61 -9.07
N GLU A 53 6.57 -2.47 -8.72
CA GLU A 53 6.77 -1.34 -9.61
C GLU A 53 7.67 -1.72 -10.80
N GLU A 54 8.76 -2.46 -10.57
CA GLU A 54 9.62 -3.01 -11.63
C GLU A 54 8.83 -3.90 -12.59
N LYS A 55 8.00 -4.80 -12.06
CA LYS A 55 7.14 -5.68 -12.89
C LYS A 55 6.15 -4.88 -13.72
N LEU A 56 5.54 -3.84 -13.15
CA LEU A 56 4.62 -2.94 -13.86
C LEU A 56 5.34 -2.12 -14.93
N ASN A 57 6.57 -1.68 -14.65
CA ASN A 57 7.41 -0.93 -15.58
C ASN A 57 7.89 -1.79 -16.76
N ALA A 58 8.09 -3.10 -16.56
CA ALA A 58 8.45 -4.05 -17.59
C ALA A 58 7.30 -4.40 -18.57
N LEU A 59 6.06 -4.00 -18.27
CA LEU A 59 4.92 -4.30 -19.15
C LEU A 59 5.00 -3.54 -20.49
N PRO A 60 4.59 -4.16 -21.62
CA PRO A 60 4.64 -3.53 -22.93
C PRO A 60 3.78 -2.26 -23.02
N MET A 61 4.39 -1.14 -23.41
CA MET A 61 3.70 0.15 -23.56
C MET A 61 2.63 0.15 -24.67
N THR A 62 2.76 -0.73 -25.66
CA THR A 62 1.78 -0.88 -26.75
C THR A 62 0.49 -1.57 -26.31
N ASN A 63 0.49 -2.24 -25.16
CA ASN A 63 -0.70 -2.90 -24.62
C ASN A 63 -1.54 -1.91 -23.80
N GLU A 64 -2.76 -1.65 -24.25
CA GLU A 64 -3.70 -0.75 -23.59
C GLU A 64 -4.01 -1.17 -22.15
N LYS A 65 -4.30 -2.46 -21.92
CA LYS A 65 -4.62 -2.98 -20.58
C LYS A 65 -3.44 -2.82 -19.62
N ALA A 66 -2.22 -3.05 -20.11
CA ALA A 66 -1.01 -2.84 -19.32
C ALA A 66 -0.85 -1.38 -18.88
N ARG A 67 -1.03 -0.43 -19.80
CA ARG A 67 -0.99 1.00 -19.48
C ARG A 67 -2.07 1.41 -18.49
N SER A 68 -3.30 0.90 -18.66
CA SER A 68 -4.41 1.18 -17.75
C SER A 68 -4.14 0.65 -16.34
N LEU A 69 -3.65 -0.59 -16.21
CA LEU A 69 -3.26 -1.16 -14.93
C LEU A 69 -2.13 -0.37 -14.26
N LYS A 70 -1.08 -0.03 -15.01
CA LYS A 70 0.05 0.76 -14.52
C LYS A 70 -0.40 2.12 -14.00
N ARG A 71 -1.24 2.84 -14.76
CA ARG A 71 -1.80 4.13 -14.33
C ARG A 71 -2.72 3.99 -13.13
N PHE A 72 -3.50 2.91 -13.06
CA PHE A 72 -4.41 2.66 -11.95
C PHE A 72 -3.65 2.45 -10.64
N LEU A 73 -2.65 1.56 -10.63
CA LEU A 73 -1.85 1.24 -9.45
C LEU A 73 -0.87 2.37 -9.12
N LEU A 74 0.09 2.65 -10.01
CA LEU A 74 1.14 3.63 -9.73
C LEU A 74 0.59 5.05 -9.58
N GLY A 75 -0.46 5.40 -10.33
CA GLY A 75 -1.07 6.73 -10.24
C GLY A 75 -1.88 6.98 -8.97
N SER A 76 -2.17 5.95 -8.18
CA SER A 76 -2.76 6.10 -6.83
C SER A 76 -1.83 5.73 -5.70
N ALA A 77 -0.58 5.41 -5.99
CA ALA A 77 0.40 5.05 -4.99
C ALA A 77 0.88 6.30 -4.24
N VAL A 78 0.87 6.23 -2.91
CA VAL A 78 1.29 7.31 -2.02
C VAL A 78 2.21 6.71 -0.96
N SER A 79 3.33 7.37 -0.72
CA SER A 79 4.22 7.02 0.38
C SER A 79 3.64 7.47 1.71
N CYS A 80 3.70 6.60 2.71
CA CYS A 80 3.07 6.76 4.01
C CYS A 80 4.03 6.35 5.13
N GLU A 81 3.81 6.94 6.30
CA GLU A 81 4.54 6.65 7.53
C GLU A 81 3.55 6.42 8.68
N LEU A 82 4.01 5.80 9.77
CA LEU A 82 3.23 5.69 11.00
C LEU A 82 3.48 6.88 11.91
N ASP A 83 2.43 7.38 12.56
CA ASP A 83 2.58 8.32 13.66
C ASP A 83 3.17 7.64 14.91
N LYS A 84 3.49 8.44 15.94
CA LYS A 84 4.04 7.93 17.22
C LYS A 84 3.16 6.91 17.94
N GLN A 85 1.88 6.77 17.57
CA GLN A 85 0.95 5.80 18.14
C GLN A 85 0.79 4.55 17.24
N GLY A 86 1.51 4.49 16.12
CA GLY A 86 1.44 3.40 15.15
C GLY A 86 0.18 3.46 14.29
N ARG A 87 -0.31 4.66 13.98
CA ARG A 87 -1.44 4.88 13.08
C ARG A 87 -0.98 5.44 11.75
N ILE A 88 -1.71 5.09 10.70
CA ILE A 88 -1.60 5.68 9.36
C ILE A 88 -2.75 6.65 9.13
N LEU A 89 -2.50 7.78 8.44
CA LEU A 89 -3.54 8.59 7.82
C LEU A 89 -3.85 8.01 6.43
N LEU A 90 -5.09 7.57 6.20
CA LEU A 90 -5.46 7.02 4.90
C LEU A 90 -5.49 8.14 3.83
N PRO A 91 -4.84 7.94 2.66
CA PRO A 91 -4.82 8.91 1.57
C PRO A 91 -6.11 8.98 0.75
#